data_AF-A0A2T7L3T1-F1
#
_entry.id   AF-A0A2T7L3T1-F1
#
_cell.length_a   1.000
_cell.length_b   1.000
_cell.length_c   1.000
_cell.angle_alpha   90.00
_cell.angle_beta   90.00
_cell.angle_gamma   90.00
#
_symmetry.space_group_name_H-M   'P 1'
#
loop_
_entity.id
_entity.type
_entity.pdbx_description
1 polymer ?
#
loop_
_entity_poly.entity_id
_entity_poly.type
_entity_poly.pdbx_seq_one_letter_code
_entity_poly.pdbx_strand_id
1 'polypeptide(L)'
;MRRIISIALSTAVLSGGFVALASPASAACDDTGTKFSIINKKTVWKNTNLHSDWGKPGVTLRYDKTKSATLSASGTAEVGADAGVIFAKASASFGVTVGKSWTKGDTWSYSATVKKKKGKTRGRLMMQHEAKQFTAHKYKVFTGAGGACKTKTVYKKKLTAPVKKDRQNLWGIQYA
;
A
#
# COMPACT_ATOMS: atom_id res chain seq x y z
N MET A 1 84.74 -34.56 45.65
CA MET A 1 83.96 -35.66 46.26
C MET A 1 82.64 -35.09 46.81
N ARG A 2 81.52 -35.81 46.59
CA ARG A 2 80.12 -35.60 47.07
C ARG A 2 79.33 -34.49 46.34
N ARG A 3 78.51 -34.80 45.32
CA ARG A 3 77.19 -35.51 45.20
C ARG A 3 75.99 -34.53 45.24
N ILE A 4 75.48 -34.24 44.02
CA ILE A 4 74.09 -34.21 43.50
C ILE A 4 72.95 -34.08 44.53
N ILE A 5 71.98 -33.18 44.28
CA ILE A 5 70.53 -33.48 44.06
C ILE A 5 69.74 -32.19 43.80
N SER A 6 69.05 -32.19 42.67
CA SER A 6 68.05 -31.25 42.18
C SER A 6 66.84 -31.11 43.09
N ILE A 7 66.30 -29.90 43.26
CA ILE A 7 64.86 -29.67 43.41
C ILE A 7 64.51 -28.38 42.64
N ALA A 8 63.85 -28.55 41.49
CA ALA A 8 63.15 -27.50 40.79
C ALA A 8 61.83 -27.24 41.53
N LEU A 9 61.60 -26.00 41.98
CA LEU A 9 60.27 -25.53 42.34
C LEU A 9 59.84 -24.48 41.32
N SER A 10 59.00 -24.95 40.42
CA SER A 10 58.35 -24.21 39.35
C SER A 10 57.56 -23.02 39.92
N THR A 11 57.97 -21.80 39.59
CA THR A 11 57.11 -20.62 39.67
C THR A 11 55.95 -20.81 38.71
N ALA A 12 54.77 -21.11 39.24
CA ALA A 12 53.51 -21.08 38.51
C ALA A 12 53.25 -19.63 38.05
N VAL A 13 53.65 -19.33 36.82
CA VAL A 13 53.18 -18.14 36.11
C VAL A 13 51.70 -18.39 35.87
N LEU A 14 50.86 -17.67 36.61
CA LEU A 14 49.45 -17.47 36.28
C LEU A 14 49.41 -16.72 34.95
N SER A 15 49.54 -17.44 33.84
CA SER A 15 49.11 -16.97 32.53
C SER A 15 47.59 -16.92 32.58
N GLY A 16 47.06 -15.85 33.17
CA GLY A 16 45.69 -15.41 32.95
C GLY A 16 45.55 -15.18 31.45
N GLY A 17 45.15 -16.23 30.73
CA GLY A 17 44.77 -16.13 29.34
C GLY A 17 43.67 -15.10 29.27
N PHE A 18 43.98 -13.95 28.69
CA PHE A 18 42.96 -13.06 28.20
C PHE A 18 42.17 -13.86 27.17
N VAL A 19 41.05 -14.42 27.60
CA VAL A 19 39.96 -14.73 26.69
C VAL A 19 39.57 -13.38 26.09
N ALA A 20 40.15 -13.08 24.93
CA ALA A 20 39.58 -12.12 24.01
C ALA A 20 38.18 -12.66 23.72
N LEU A 21 37.19 -12.17 24.46
CA LEU A 21 35.80 -12.31 24.08
C LEU A 21 35.73 -11.70 22.69
N ALA A 22 35.70 -12.56 21.67
CA ALA A 22 35.37 -12.13 20.33
C ALA A 22 34.09 -11.34 20.49
N SER A 23 34.16 -10.03 20.23
CA SER A 23 32.96 -9.20 20.18
C SER A 23 32.00 -9.95 19.27
N PRO A 24 30.75 -10.25 19.71
CA PRO A 24 29.82 -10.97 18.86
C PRO A 24 29.79 -10.17 17.55
N ALA A 25 30.21 -10.83 16.46
CA ALA A 25 30.09 -10.27 15.13
C ALA A 25 28.62 -9.90 15.02
N SER A 26 28.36 -8.60 15.18
CA SER A 26 27.00 -8.10 15.23
C SER A 26 26.56 -8.25 13.80
N ALA A 27 25.85 -9.35 13.49
CA ALA A 27 25.35 -9.63 12.16
C ALA A 27 24.51 -8.41 11.78
N ALA A 28 25.12 -7.51 11.00
CA ALA A 28 24.42 -6.35 10.52
C ALA A 28 23.37 -6.88 9.56
N CYS A 29 22.14 -6.44 9.73
CA CYS A 29 21.08 -6.80 8.80
C CYS A 29 21.48 -6.34 7.41
N ASP A 30 21.71 -7.29 6.50
CA ASP A 30 22.15 -6.98 5.14
C ASP A 30 21.13 -6.09 4.41
N ASP A 31 19.85 -6.17 4.79
CA ASP A 31 18.75 -5.43 4.14
C ASP A 31 18.27 -4.21 4.95
N THR A 32 19.21 -3.44 5.53
CA THR A 32 18.87 -2.15 6.14
C THR A 32 18.42 -1.12 5.10
N GLY A 33 17.54 -0.20 5.50
CA GLY A 33 17.08 0.89 4.65
C GLY A 33 15.57 1.11 4.66
N THR A 34 15.10 1.98 3.76
CA THR A 34 13.67 2.32 3.63
C THR A 34 12.97 1.34 2.70
N LYS A 35 11.92 0.71 3.19
CA LYS A 35 11.10 -0.27 2.48
C LYS A 35 9.66 0.20 2.40
N PHE A 36 8.97 -0.29 1.38
CA PHE A 36 7.54 -0.02 1.16
C PHE A 36 6.81 -1.34 0.95
N SER A 37 5.69 -1.50 1.65
CA SER A 37 4.76 -2.59 1.47
C SER A 37 3.34 -2.06 1.24
N ILE A 38 2.53 -2.88 0.56
CA ILE A 38 1.13 -2.60 0.28
C ILE A 38 0.30 -3.64 1.06
N ILE A 39 -0.49 -3.17 2.00
CA ILE A 39 -1.33 -4.02 2.87
C ILE A 39 -2.82 -3.66 2.73
N ASN A 40 -3.72 -4.48 3.27
CA ASN A 40 -5.17 -4.24 3.27
C ASN A 40 -5.74 -3.97 1.87
N LYS A 41 -5.36 -4.85 0.93
CA LYS A 41 -5.67 -4.74 -0.49
C LYS A 41 -7.12 -5.13 -0.77
N LYS A 42 -7.87 -4.28 -1.48
CA LYS A 42 -9.18 -4.64 -2.01
C LYS A 42 -9.56 -3.84 -3.25
N THR A 43 -10.41 -4.44 -4.09
CA THR A 43 -11.07 -3.76 -5.21
C THR A 43 -12.29 -2.99 -4.68
N VAL A 44 -12.47 -1.76 -5.13
CA VAL A 44 -13.61 -0.89 -4.79
C VAL A 44 -14.14 -0.21 -6.04
N TRP A 45 -15.43 0.09 -6.08
CA TRP A 45 -16.05 0.86 -7.15
C TRP A 45 -16.21 2.30 -6.68
N LYS A 46 -15.64 3.24 -7.44
CA LYS A 46 -15.67 4.66 -7.09
C LYS A 46 -16.45 5.44 -8.13
N ASN A 47 -17.31 6.30 -7.62
CA ASN A 47 -18.08 7.25 -8.41
C ASN A 47 -17.15 8.17 -9.20
N THR A 48 -17.43 8.31 -10.49
CA THR A 48 -16.75 9.29 -11.35
C THR A 48 -17.45 10.65 -11.29
N ASN A 49 -17.09 11.58 -12.18
CA ASN A 49 -17.81 12.82 -12.40
C ASN A 49 -19.07 12.68 -13.29
N LEU A 50 -19.37 11.49 -13.84
CA LEU A 50 -20.52 11.28 -14.71
C LEU A 50 -21.72 10.74 -13.94
N HIS A 51 -22.80 11.50 -13.96
CA HIS A 51 -24.09 11.11 -13.40
C HIS A 51 -25.24 11.83 -14.10
N SER A 52 -26.44 11.24 -14.06
CA SER A 52 -27.68 11.94 -14.39
C SER A 52 -28.13 12.84 -13.23
N ASP A 53 -29.20 13.59 -13.46
CA ASP A 53 -30.00 14.18 -12.39
C ASP A 53 -30.75 13.10 -11.59
N TRP A 54 -31.27 13.51 -10.43
CA TRP A 54 -32.03 12.64 -9.55
C TRP A 54 -33.46 12.43 -10.06
N GLY A 55 -33.88 11.18 -10.17
CA GLY A 55 -35.26 10.78 -10.46
C GLY A 55 -35.95 10.19 -9.23
N LYS A 56 -37.27 10.37 -9.17
CA LYS A 56 -38.12 9.67 -8.20
C LYS A 56 -38.28 8.19 -8.59
N PRO A 57 -38.59 7.29 -7.65
CA PRO A 57 -38.98 5.93 -7.97
C PRO A 57 -40.08 5.87 -9.04
N GLY A 58 -39.92 4.99 -10.03
CA GLY A 58 -40.81 4.85 -11.18
C GLY A 58 -40.39 5.65 -12.42
N VAL A 59 -39.50 6.63 -12.28
CA VAL A 59 -39.00 7.40 -13.43
C VAL A 59 -37.86 6.65 -14.12
N THR A 60 -37.89 6.59 -15.45
CA THR A 60 -36.76 6.15 -16.27
C THR A 60 -35.81 7.32 -16.49
N LEU A 61 -34.60 7.17 -15.97
CA LEU A 61 -33.52 8.10 -16.22
C LEU A 61 -32.82 7.71 -17.51
N ARG A 62 -32.42 8.73 -18.27
CA ARG A 62 -31.66 8.58 -19.50
C ARG A 62 -30.46 9.51 -19.47
N TYR A 63 -29.31 9.00 -19.87
CA TYR A 63 -28.05 9.73 -19.96
C TYR A 63 -27.46 9.50 -21.35
N ASP A 64 -27.55 10.50 -22.22
CA ASP A 64 -26.91 10.53 -23.54
C ASP A 64 -26.03 11.78 -23.61
N LYS A 65 -24.76 11.64 -23.24
CA LYS A 65 -23.81 12.76 -23.28
C LYS A 65 -22.43 12.29 -23.73
N THR A 66 -21.80 13.08 -24.58
CA THR A 66 -20.36 12.97 -24.87
C THR A 66 -19.61 13.78 -23.82
N LYS A 67 -18.91 13.09 -22.91
CA LYS A 67 -18.20 13.73 -21.81
C LYS A 67 -17.04 12.87 -21.32
N SER A 68 -16.00 13.53 -20.81
CA SER A 68 -14.89 12.85 -20.15
C SER A 68 -15.29 12.37 -18.77
N ALA A 69 -15.30 11.06 -18.59
CA ALA A 69 -15.27 10.42 -17.29
C ALA A 69 -13.92 10.64 -16.64
N THR A 70 -13.88 10.97 -15.36
CA THR A 70 -12.64 11.14 -14.60
C THR A 70 -12.80 10.61 -13.18
N LEU A 71 -11.76 9.90 -12.73
CA LEU A 71 -11.57 9.47 -11.35
C LEU A 71 -10.13 9.75 -10.94
N SER A 72 -9.93 10.40 -9.79
CA SER A 72 -8.59 10.69 -9.26
C SER A 72 -8.30 9.85 -8.02
N ALA A 73 -7.03 9.54 -7.83
CA ALA A 73 -6.55 8.81 -6.66
C ALA A 73 -6.63 9.68 -5.40
N SER A 74 -7.13 9.12 -4.31
CA SER A 74 -7.21 9.80 -3.02
C SER A 74 -5.98 9.54 -2.16
N GLY A 75 -5.62 10.50 -1.31
CA GLY A 75 -4.50 10.38 -0.35
C GLY A 75 -3.09 10.52 -0.97
N THR A 76 -3.00 10.84 -2.27
CA THR A 76 -1.72 11.00 -2.97
C THR A 76 -0.90 12.17 -2.46
N ALA A 77 -1.54 13.24 -1.98
CA ALA A 77 -0.88 14.36 -1.33
C ALA A 77 -0.15 13.94 -0.04
N GLU A 78 -0.67 12.96 0.71
CA GLU A 78 -0.08 12.51 1.97
C GLU A 78 1.19 11.66 1.79
N VAL A 79 1.39 11.12 0.58
CA VAL A 79 2.56 10.30 0.25
C VAL A 79 3.57 11.03 -0.63
N GLY A 80 3.23 12.23 -1.12
CA GLY A 80 4.15 13.14 -1.77
C GLY A 80 5.05 12.48 -2.83
N ALA A 81 6.37 12.57 -2.63
CA ALA A 81 7.38 12.00 -3.52
C ALA A 81 7.32 10.46 -3.64
N ASP A 82 6.79 9.77 -2.64
CA ASP A 82 6.71 8.30 -2.63
C ASP A 82 5.56 7.77 -3.51
N ALA A 83 4.67 8.64 -4.01
CA ALA A 83 3.48 8.25 -4.76
C ALA A 83 3.81 7.34 -5.97
N GLY A 84 4.88 7.65 -6.70
CA GLY A 84 5.31 6.87 -7.87
C GLY A 84 5.68 5.43 -7.50
N VAL A 85 6.53 5.26 -6.47
CA VAL A 85 6.97 3.94 -5.99
C VAL A 85 5.79 3.15 -5.41
N ILE A 86 4.89 3.84 -4.70
CA ILE A 86 3.68 3.23 -4.15
C ILE A 86 2.77 2.71 -5.26
N PHE A 87 2.54 3.48 -6.32
CA PHE A 87 1.72 3.04 -7.44
C PHE A 87 2.36 1.91 -8.22
N ALA A 88 3.69 1.91 -8.40
CA ALA A 88 4.40 0.80 -9.01
C ALA A 88 4.24 -0.48 -8.19
N LYS A 89 4.47 -0.41 -6.87
CA LYS A 89 4.29 -1.56 -5.96
C LYS A 89 2.84 -2.00 -5.87
N ALA A 90 1.89 -1.07 -5.84
CA ALA A 90 0.48 -1.42 -5.87
C ALA A 90 0.13 -2.12 -7.18
N SER A 91 0.61 -1.63 -8.31
CA SER A 91 0.35 -2.25 -9.62
C SER A 91 0.87 -3.68 -9.68
N ALA A 92 2.11 -3.90 -9.23
CA ALA A 92 2.69 -5.23 -9.10
C ALA A 92 1.90 -6.12 -8.13
N SER A 93 1.46 -5.58 -6.98
CA SER A 93 0.76 -6.35 -5.95
C SER A 93 -0.68 -6.72 -6.30
N PHE A 94 -1.31 -5.97 -7.20
CA PHE A 94 -2.66 -6.25 -7.70
C PHE A 94 -2.67 -6.90 -9.09
N GLY A 95 -1.53 -6.99 -9.78
CA GLY A 95 -1.45 -7.47 -11.16
C GLY A 95 -2.18 -6.58 -12.18
N VAL A 96 -2.44 -5.31 -11.84
CA VAL A 96 -3.11 -4.35 -12.72
C VAL A 96 -2.46 -2.98 -12.62
N THR A 97 -2.43 -2.23 -13.72
CA THR A 97 -1.89 -0.86 -13.71
C THR A 97 -2.84 0.07 -12.96
N VAL A 98 -2.40 0.62 -11.83
CA VAL A 98 -3.09 1.70 -11.11
C VAL A 98 -2.35 3.02 -11.32
N GLY A 99 -3.05 4.15 -11.20
CA GLY A 99 -2.40 5.45 -11.35
C GLY A 99 -3.07 6.58 -10.58
N LYS A 100 -2.51 7.79 -10.72
CA LYS A 100 -2.99 9.00 -10.03
C LYS A 100 -4.37 9.44 -10.51
N SER A 101 -4.72 9.19 -11.76
CA SER A 101 -6.03 9.51 -12.32
C SER A 101 -6.34 8.55 -13.46
N TRP A 102 -7.62 8.37 -13.74
CA TRP A 102 -8.13 7.75 -14.95
C TRP A 102 -9.11 8.72 -15.59
N THR A 103 -8.95 8.96 -16.88
CA THR A 103 -9.83 9.83 -17.66
C THR A 103 -10.12 9.17 -18.99
N LYS A 104 -11.39 9.11 -19.37
CA LYS A 104 -11.82 8.61 -20.67
C LYS A 104 -12.92 9.50 -21.25
N GLY A 105 -12.66 10.06 -22.42
CA GLY A 105 -13.67 10.70 -23.26
C GLY A 105 -14.42 9.64 -24.06
N ASP A 106 -15.74 9.64 -23.97
CA ASP A 106 -16.60 8.76 -24.75
C ASP A 106 -18.01 9.36 -24.88
N THR A 107 -18.81 8.77 -25.76
CA THR A 107 -20.25 9.00 -25.82
C THR A 107 -20.95 7.95 -24.97
N TRP A 108 -21.59 8.38 -23.89
CA TRP A 108 -22.26 7.50 -22.94
C TRP A 108 -23.76 7.58 -23.18
N SER A 109 -24.37 6.43 -23.49
CA SER A 109 -25.82 6.29 -23.71
C SER A 109 -26.34 5.17 -22.80
N TYR A 110 -26.98 5.54 -21.69
CA TYR A 110 -27.52 4.60 -20.70
C TYR A 110 -28.90 5.03 -20.23
N SER A 111 -29.77 4.05 -20.00
CA SER A 111 -31.07 4.26 -19.38
C SER A 111 -31.30 3.26 -18.26
N ALA A 112 -31.98 3.70 -17.21
CA ALA A 112 -32.42 2.81 -16.13
C ALA A 112 -33.61 3.42 -15.39
N THR A 113 -34.55 2.57 -15.01
CA THR A 113 -35.68 2.94 -14.17
C THR A 113 -35.29 2.94 -12.70
N VAL A 114 -35.56 4.04 -12.00
CA VAL A 114 -35.33 4.15 -10.56
C VAL A 114 -36.33 3.24 -9.85
N LYS A 115 -35.85 2.15 -9.24
CA LYS A 115 -36.71 1.26 -8.45
C LYS A 115 -36.95 1.87 -7.07
N LYS A 116 -38.10 1.56 -6.46
CA LYS A 116 -38.34 1.94 -5.06
C LYS A 116 -37.37 1.17 -4.16
N LYS A 117 -36.66 1.88 -3.29
CA LYS A 117 -35.75 1.29 -2.30
C LYS A 117 -36.11 1.82 -0.92
N LYS A 118 -36.21 0.93 0.07
CA LYS A 118 -36.59 1.29 1.45
C LYS A 118 -35.67 2.38 1.99
N GLY A 119 -36.26 3.46 2.53
CA GLY A 119 -35.53 4.60 3.09
C GLY A 119 -34.82 5.50 2.07
N LYS A 120 -35.14 5.39 0.78
CA LYS A 120 -34.57 6.20 -0.30
C LYS A 120 -35.67 6.85 -1.11
N THR A 121 -35.53 8.15 -1.35
CA THR A 121 -36.58 8.96 -2.00
C THR A 121 -36.26 9.25 -3.47
N ARG A 122 -35.00 9.06 -3.87
CA ARG A 122 -34.52 9.33 -5.22
C ARG A 122 -33.34 8.45 -5.63
N GLY A 123 -33.18 8.26 -6.93
CA GLY A 123 -32.03 7.59 -7.52
C GLY A 123 -31.48 8.38 -8.70
N ARG A 124 -30.20 8.19 -9.04
CA ARG A 124 -29.59 8.73 -10.26
C ARG A 124 -28.74 7.69 -10.95
N LEU A 125 -28.63 7.76 -12.27
CA LEU A 125 -27.61 7.01 -13.01
C LEU A 125 -26.25 7.56 -12.61
N MET A 126 -25.36 6.67 -12.20
CA MET A 126 -24.01 7.01 -11.74
C MET A 126 -23.03 6.08 -12.42
N MET A 127 -22.04 6.65 -13.09
CA MET A 127 -20.92 5.85 -13.58
C MET A 127 -19.88 5.67 -12.48
N GLN A 128 -19.54 4.42 -12.23
CA GLN A 128 -18.48 4.01 -11.34
C GLN A 128 -17.33 3.43 -12.15
N HIS A 129 -16.11 3.66 -11.68
CA HIS A 129 -14.91 3.06 -12.23
C HIS A 129 -14.23 2.23 -11.15
N GLU A 130 -13.61 1.13 -11.56
CA GLU A 130 -12.86 0.27 -10.66
C GLU A 130 -11.63 1.01 -10.11
N ALA A 131 -11.46 0.91 -8.81
CA ALA A 131 -10.29 1.43 -8.12
C ALA A 131 -9.76 0.38 -7.15
N LYS A 132 -8.46 0.44 -6.88
CA LYS A 132 -7.82 -0.37 -5.87
C LYS A 132 -7.65 0.47 -4.61
N GLN A 133 -8.21 -0.02 -3.52
CA GLN A 133 -7.99 0.55 -2.20
C GLN A 133 -6.94 -0.28 -1.48
N PHE A 134 -5.94 0.39 -0.92
CA PHE A 134 -4.84 -0.26 -0.22
C PHE A 134 -4.24 0.69 0.81
N THR A 135 -3.41 0.15 1.71
CA THR A 135 -2.62 0.94 2.66
C THR A 135 -1.16 0.88 2.26
N ALA A 136 -0.58 2.04 1.95
CA ALA A 136 0.87 2.17 1.78
C ALA A 136 1.53 2.21 3.16
N HIS A 137 2.43 1.28 3.40
CA HIS A 137 3.20 1.17 4.63
C HIS A 137 4.68 1.40 4.30
N LYS A 138 5.20 2.54 4.76
CA LYS A 138 6.63 2.86 4.69
C LYS A 138 7.26 2.51 6.03
N TYR A 139 8.34 1.74 6.01
CA TYR A 139 9.07 1.35 7.21
C TYR A 139 10.58 1.34 6.95
N LYS A 140 11.36 1.59 7.99
CA LYS A 140 12.82 1.48 7.97
C LYS A 140 13.23 0.20 8.66
N VAL A 141 14.10 -0.57 8.02
CA VAL A 141 14.79 -1.71 8.61
C VAL A 141 16.15 -1.23 9.10
N PHE A 142 16.51 -1.55 10.33
CA PHE A 142 17.79 -1.18 10.93
C PHE A 142 18.28 -2.30 11.85
N THR A 143 19.59 -2.35 12.06
CA THR A 143 20.21 -3.29 12.99
C THR A 143 20.05 -2.77 14.42
N GLY A 144 19.37 -3.55 15.26
CA GLY A 144 19.25 -3.27 16.69
C GLY A 144 20.46 -3.75 17.47
N ALA A 145 20.54 -3.34 18.75
CA ALA A 145 21.53 -3.87 19.68
C ALA A 145 21.48 -5.42 19.69
N GLY A 146 22.63 -6.06 19.48
CA GLY A 146 22.77 -7.53 19.37
C GLY A 146 22.65 -8.10 17.95
N GLY A 147 22.64 -7.28 16.89
CA GLY A 147 22.56 -7.76 15.50
C GLY A 147 21.16 -8.10 15.00
N ALA A 148 20.12 -7.96 15.84
CA ALA A 148 18.74 -8.28 15.44
C ALA A 148 18.14 -7.25 14.48
N CYS A 149 17.43 -7.70 13.45
CA CYS A 149 16.73 -6.81 12.51
C CYS A 149 15.46 -6.24 13.12
N LYS A 150 15.45 -4.92 13.33
CA LYS A 150 14.31 -4.18 13.83
C LYS A 150 13.67 -3.36 12.72
N THR A 151 12.36 -3.15 12.81
CA THR A 151 11.62 -2.33 11.87
C THR A 151 10.95 -1.16 12.59
N LYS A 152 11.03 0.03 12.00
CA LYS A 152 10.33 1.23 12.47
C LYS A 152 9.40 1.72 11.38
N THR A 153 8.10 1.78 11.68
CA THR A 153 7.12 2.34 10.76
C THR A 153 7.34 3.85 10.64
N VAL A 154 7.45 4.35 9.41
CA VAL A 154 7.49 5.78 9.11
C VAL A 154 6.05 6.28 8.97
N TYR A 155 5.23 5.62 8.15
CA TYR A 155 3.80 5.89 8.07
C TYR A 155 3.01 4.71 7.54
N LYS A 156 1.70 4.74 7.81
CA LYS A 156 0.67 3.91 7.16
C LYS A 156 -0.43 4.83 6.65
N LYS A 157 -0.65 4.86 5.33
CA LYS A 157 -1.64 5.74 4.71
C LYS A 157 -2.53 4.98 3.75
N LYS A 158 -3.83 5.24 3.84
CA LYS A 158 -4.85 4.57 3.04
C LYS A 158 -5.05 5.35 1.75
N LEU A 159 -4.87 4.66 0.64
CA LEU A 159 -4.96 5.21 -0.70
C LEU A 159 -6.07 4.49 -1.46
N THR A 160 -6.70 5.21 -2.37
CA THR A 160 -7.55 4.59 -3.40
C THR A 160 -7.06 5.11 -4.74
N ALA A 161 -6.67 4.22 -5.63
CA ALA A 161 -6.16 4.57 -6.95
C ALA A 161 -7.04 3.94 -8.04
N PRO A 162 -7.48 4.71 -9.06
CA PRO A 162 -8.16 4.12 -10.20
C PRO A 162 -7.25 3.14 -10.93
N VAL A 163 -7.85 2.09 -11.48
CA VAL A 163 -7.16 1.24 -12.45
C VAL A 163 -7.10 2.00 -13.78
N LYS A 164 -6.06 1.78 -14.57
CA LYS A 164 -5.88 2.48 -15.86
C LYS A 164 -6.61 1.83 -17.03
N LYS A 165 -7.22 0.65 -16.83
CA LYS A 165 -7.82 -0.16 -17.89
C LYS A 165 -9.27 0.26 -18.13
N ASP A 166 -9.63 0.48 -19.39
CA ASP A 166 -10.92 1.10 -19.76
C ASP A 166 -12.15 0.19 -19.65
N ARG A 167 -11.99 -1.14 -19.62
CA ARG A 167 -13.12 -2.10 -19.52
C ARG A 167 -13.64 -2.29 -18.09
N GLN A 168 -13.40 -1.33 -17.20
CA GLN A 168 -13.74 -1.42 -15.78
C GLN A 168 -14.72 -0.33 -15.35
N ASN A 169 -15.66 0.01 -16.23
CA ASN A 169 -16.74 0.96 -15.95
C ASN A 169 -18.03 0.20 -15.66
N LEU A 170 -18.75 0.63 -14.63
CA LEU A 170 -20.09 0.15 -14.31
C LEU A 170 -21.05 1.32 -14.23
N TRP A 171 -22.24 1.15 -14.80
CA TRP A 171 -23.35 2.06 -14.60
C TRP A 171 -24.35 1.44 -13.65
N GLY A 172 -24.82 2.22 -12.70
CA GLY A 172 -25.82 1.78 -11.74
C GLY A 172 -26.65 2.92 -11.17
N ILE A 173 -27.72 2.57 -10.47
CA ILE A 173 -28.52 3.55 -9.75
C ILE A 173 -27.88 3.82 -8.38
N GLN A 174 -27.37 5.03 -8.20
CA GLN A 174 -27.04 5.54 -6.89
C GLN A 174 -28.32 6.05 -6.22
N TYR A 175 -28.63 5.55 -5.02
CA TYR A 175 -29.79 5.99 -4.25
C TYR A 175 -29.39 6.99 -3.16
N ALA A 176 -30.22 8.02 -2.95
CA ALA A 176 -30.11 8.97 -1.84
C ALA A 176 -31.32 8.90 -0.92
#